data_AF-A0A7W3TTF6-F1
#
_entry.id   AF-A0A7W3TTF6-F1
#
_cell.length_a   1.000
_cell.length_b   1.000
_cell.length_c   1.000
_cell.angle_alpha   90.00
_cell.angle_beta   90.00
_cell.angle_gamma   90.00
#
_symmetry.space_group_name_H-M   'P 1'
#
loop_
_entity.id
_entity.type
_entity.pdbx_description
1 polymer ?
#
loop_
_entity_poly.entity_id
_entity_poly.type
_entity_poly.pdbx_seq_one_letter_code
_entity_poly.pdbx_strand_id
1 'polypeptide(L)'
;MVKNTIDSGNSNTQINGDNNTVNLSINPNKLTKSIIYKLLVIIDNSDISISGEFSLKAPAEMNRKLVFNKAPKYVHIFARYAYNLENFSQVLENCFENSQNILVKVANIFDEKAAKFDDNAEYVIDNGDIQLDIVKKNLIFCILNDPRYNENEYDDITIESFVYILMAYTVEKCKILLNPNDVRK
;
A
#
# COMPACT_ATOMS: atom_id res chain seq x y z
N MET A 1 -23.33 -52.05 -12.30
CA MET A 1 -21.96 -52.39 -12.74
C MET A 1 -21.62 -51.43 -13.88
N VAL A 2 -20.98 -50.31 -13.57
CA VAL A 2 -20.62 -49.30 -14.58
C VAL A 2 -19.09 -49.21 -14.60
N LYS A 3 -18.52 -49.52 -15.76
CA LYS A 3 -17.08 -49.48 -16.03
C LYS A 3 -16.63 -48.03 -16.10
N ASN A 4 -15.61 -47.66 -15.32
CA ASN A 4 -14.81 -46.47 -15.59
C ASN A 4 -13.72 -46.85 -16.58
N THR A 5 -13.78 -46.28 -17.78
CA THR A 5 -12.71 -46.31 -18.76
C THR A 5 -11.81 -45.11 -18.49
N ILE A 6 -10.50 -45.31 -18.37
CA ILE A 6 -9.52 -44.22 -18.27
C ILE A 6 -8.97 -44.00 -19.68
N ASP A 7 -9.40 -42.93 -20.34
CA ASP A 7 -8.75 -42.42 -21.54
C ASP A 7 -7.73 -41.36 -21.12
N SER A 8 -6.46 -41.61 -21.43
CA SER A 8 -5.38 -40.64 -21.32
C SER A 8 -5.40 -39.70 -22.53
N GLY A 9 -5.52 -38.40 -22.31
CA GLY A 9 -5.38 -37.42 -23.39
C GLY A 9 -5.52 -35.97 -22.92
N ASN A 10 -4.38 -35.28 -22.90
CA ASN A 10 -4.16 -33.84 -22.69
C ASN A 10 -4.41 -33.27 -21.28
N SER A 11 -3.32 -32.73 -20.73
CA SER A 11 -3.18 -31.99 -19.47
C SER A 11 -3.97 -30.68 -19.43
N ASN A 12 -5.28 -30.73 -19.55
CA ASN A 12 -6.17 -29.67 -19.14
C ASN A 12 -7.07 -30.20 -18.03
N THR A 13 -6.73 -29.86 -16.78
CA THR A 13 -7.66 -30.01 -15.66
C THR A 13 -8.73 -28.93 -15.81
N GLN A 14 -9.75 -29.18 -16.65
CA GLN A 14 -11.00 -28.44 -16.56
C GLN A 14 -11.70 -28.89 -15.28
N ILE A 15 -11.65 -28.04 -14.26
CA ILE A 15 -12.44 -28.24 -13.05
C ILE A 15 -13.84 -27.69 -13.33
N ASN A 16 -14.80 -28.59 -13.51
CA ASN A 16 -16.22 -28.26 -13.55
C ASN A 16 -16.88 -28.92 -12.33
N GLY A 17 -17.23 -28.11 -11.34
CA GLY A 17 -17.84 -28.53 -10.08
C GLY A 17 -17.73 -27.46 -8.99
N ASP A 18 -18.88 -27.09 -8.42
CA ASP A 18 -18.98 -26.18 -7.27
C ASP A 18 -18.37 -26.82 -6.00
N ASN A 19 -17.73 -26.01 -5.15
CA ASN A 19 -16.97 -26.36 -3.92
C ASN A 19 -15.49 -26.76 -4.06
N ASN A 20 -14.67 -25.92 -4.71
CA ASN A 20 -13.22 -26.00 -4.50
C ASN A 20 -12.84 -25.38 -3.14
N THR A 21 -12.50 -26.21 -2.15
CA THR A 21 -11.75 -25.77 -0.98
C THR A 21 -10.28 -25.63 -1.39
N VAL A 22 -9.89 -24.44 -1.82
CA VAL A 22 -8.49 -24.11 -2.04
C VAL A 22 -7.82 -24.09 -0.67
N ASN A 23 -6.88 -24.99 -0.43
CA ASN A 23 -6.09 -25.01 0.80
C ASN A 23 -5.07 -23.86 0.71
N LEU A 24 -5.56 -22.65 0.96
CA LEU A 24 -4.78 -21.42 0.96
C LEU A 24 -3.82 -21.52 2.15
N SER A 25 -2.51 -21.55 1.89
CA SER A 25 -1.55 -21.22 2.95
C SER A 25 -1.86 -19.79 3.40
N ILE A 26 -2.60 -19.67 4.50
CA ILE A 26 -3.09 -18.39 5.03
C ILE A 26 -1.90 -17.67 5.63
N ASN A 27 -1.14 -16.95 4.82
CA ASN A 27 -0.39 -15.84 5.34
C ASN A 27 -1.44 -14.75 5.65
N PRO A 28 -1.70 -14.44 6.94
CA PRO A 28 -2.78 -13.53 7.33
C PRO A 28 -2.59 -12.12 6.77
N ASN A 29 -1.36 -11.78 6.35
CA ASN A 29 -1.01 -10.48 5.79
C ASN A 29 -1.08 -10.45 4.25
N LYS A 30 -1.41 -11.57 3.58
CA LYS A 30 -1.44 -11.64 2.12
C LYS A 30 -2.76 -11.10 1.59
N LEU A 31 -2.69 -9.98 0.88
CA LEU A 31 -3.86 -9.37 0.26
C LEU A 31 -4.09 -9.95 -1.13
N THR A 32 -5.35 -10.22 -1.46
CA THR A 32 -5.74 -10.56 -2.82
C THR A 32 -5.82 -9.29 -3.67
N LYS A 33 -5.61 -9.43 -4.99
CA LYS A 33 -5.74 -8.30 -5.93
C LYS A 33 -7.11 -7.63 -5.87
N SER A 34 -8.17 -8.40 -5.62
CA SER A 34 -9.53 -7.89 -5.48
C SER A 34 -9.68 -7.00 -4.24
N ILE A 35 -9.13 -7.42 -3.09
CA ILE A 35 -9.15 -6.61 -1.86
C ILE A 35 -8.36 -5.32 -2.07
N ILE A 36 -7.15 -5.41 -2.65
CA ILE A 36 -6.31 -4.24 -2.95
C ILE A 36 -7.10 -3.25 -3.83
N TYR A 37 -7.72 -3.74 -4.90
CA TYR A 37 -8.51 -2.90 -5.81
C TYR A 37 -9.64 -2.17 -5.08
N LYS A 38 -10.47 -2.89 -4.29
CA LYS A 38 -11.60 -2.30 -3.57
C LYS A 38 -11.15 -1.21 -2.59
N LEU A 39 -10.07 -1.45 -1.85
CA LEU A 39 -9.54 -0.47 -0.90
C LEU A 39 -8.86 0.71 -1.60
N LEU A 40 -8.20 0.50 -2.75
CA LEU A 40 -7.67 1.59 -3.57
C LEU A 40 -8.78 2.48 -4.13
N VAL A 41 -9.92 1.91 -4.54
CA VAL A 41 -11.09 2.69 -4.99
C VAL A 41 -11.58 3.66 -3.91
N ILE A 42 -11.55 3.25 -2.64
CA ILE A 42 -11.89 4.13 -1.51
C ILE A 42 -10.93 5.33 -1.45
N ILE A 43 -9.61 5.08 -1.45
CA ILE A 43 -8.60 6.15 -1.40
C ILE A 43 -8.67 7.05 -2.64
N ASP A 44 -8.81 6.47 -3.82
CA ASP A 44 -8.86 7.22 -5.09
C ASP A 44 -10.05 8.19 -5.14
N ASN A 45 -11.17 7.83 -4.51
CA ASN A 45 -12.39 8.64 -4.49
C ASN A 45 -12.62 9.37 -3.16
N SER A 46 -11.67 9.35 -2.22
CA SER A 46 -11.78 10.11 -0.97
C SER A 46 -11.67 11.61 -1.22
N ASP A 47 -12.15 12.42 -0.28
CA ASP A 47 -12.02 13.89 -0.30
C ASP A 47 -10.61 14.42 0.03
N ILE A 48 -9.61 13.54 0.16
CA ILE A 48 -8.21 13.95 0.31
C ILE A 48 -7.79 14.79 -0.90
N SER A 49 -7.22 15.96 -0.63
CA SER A 49 -6.75 16.91 -1.63
C SER A 49 -5.74 16.26 -2.57
N ILE A 50 -5.80 16.66 -3.85
CA ILE A 50 -4.75 16.38 -4.84
C ILE A 50 -4.11 17.73 -5.17
N SER A 51 -3.23 18.18 -4.28
CA SER A 51 -2.35 19.32 -4.50
C SER A 51 -0.90 18.85 -4.54
N GLY A 52 -0.06 19.57 -5.27
CA GLY A 52 1.37 19.27 -5.37
C GLY A 52 1.73 18.39 -6.58
N GLU A 53 3.01 18.43 -6.93
CA GLU A 53 3.56 17.69 -8.07
C GLU A 53 4.16 16.36 -7.60
N PHE A 54 3.92 15.31 -8.39
CA PHE A 54 4.61 14.04 -8.21
C PHE A 54 6.10 14.21 -8.51
N SER A 55 6.98 13.72 -7.63
CA SER A 55 8.41 13.93 -7.81
C SER A 55 8.97 13.10 -8.96
N LEU A 56 9.64 13.76 -9.90
CA LEU A 56 10.39 13.09 -10.98
C LEU A 56 11.84 12.73 -10.57
N LYS A 57 12.27 13.11 -9.36
CA LYS A 57 13.62 12.78 -8.87
C LYS A 57 13.67 11.34 -8.42
N ALA A 58 14.80 10.67 -8.72
CA ALA A 58 15.03 9.31 -8.27
C ALA A 58 14.95 9.21 -6.73
N PRO A 59 14.10 8.32 -6.19
CA PRO A 59 14.02 8.10 -4.76
C PRO A 59 15.32 7.49 -4.22
N ALA A 60 15.65 7.79 -2.97
CA ALA A 60 16.66 6.99 -2.28
C ALA A 60 16.14 5.59 -2.00
N GLU A 61 17.07 4.64 -1.82
CA GLU A 61 16.74 3.30 -1.33
C GLU A 61 15.92 3.41 -0.03
N MET A 62 14.86 2.60 0.06
CA MET A 62 13.83 2.65 1.10
C MET A 62 14.42 2.64 2.51
N ASN A 63 15.28 1.67 2.82
CA ASN A 63 15.84 1.52 4.16
C ASN A 63 16.74 2.70 4.51
N ARG A 64 17.57 3.15 3.57
CA ARG A 64 18.39 4.36 3.74
C ARG A 64 17.53 5.59 4.03
N LYS A 65 16.41 5.75 3.32
CA LYS A 65 15.47 6.85 3.52
C LYS A 65 14.83 6.79 4.91
N LEU A 66 14.35 5.62 5.33
CA LEU A 66 13.73 5.43 6.64
C LEU A 66 14.72 5.67 7.79
N VAL A 67 15.94 5.14 7.70
CA VAL A 67 16.98 5.35 8.72
C VAL A 67 17.38 6.82 8.81
N PHE A 68 17.54 7.50 7.68
CA PHE A 68 17.84 8.93 7.65
C PHE A 68 16.78 9.77 8.34
N ASN A 69 15.50 9.40 8.20
CA ASN A 69 14.36 10.05 8.83
C ASN A 69 14.01 9.46 10.20
N LYS A 70 14.93 8.74 10.86
CA LYS A 70 14.74 8.16 12.20
C LYS A 70 13.48 7.29 12.33
N ALA A 71 13.21 6.47 11.31
CA ALA A 71 12.03 5.59 11.24
C ALA A 71 12.37 4.07 11.26
N PRO A 72 13.10 3.56 12.27
CA PRO A 72 13.51 2.14 12.31
C PRO A 72 12.34 1.17 12.47
N LYS A 73 11.24 1.54 13.13
CA LYS A 73 10.05 0.68 13.23
C LYS A 73 9.52 0.36 11.84
N TYR A 74 9.45 1.36 10.96
CA TYR A 74 8.92 1.18 9.61
C TYR A 74 9.84 0.40 8.66
N VAL A 75 11.15 0.35 8.93
CA VAL A 75 12.06 -0.57 8.23
C VAL A 75 11.58 -2.01 8.40
N HIS A 76 11.30 -2.43 9.64
CA HIS A 76 10.85 -3.78 9.94
C HIS A 76 9.43 -4.06 9.44
N ILE A 77 8.53 -3.08 9.56
CA ILE A 77 7.15 -3.23 9.09
C ILE A 77 7.12 -3.39 7.57
N PHE A 78 7.75 -2.49 6.81
CA PHE A 78 7.70 -2.56 5.34
C PHE A 78 8.40 -3.80 4.80
N ALA A 79 9.50 -4.24 5.41
CA ALA A 79 10.15 -5.51 5.06
C ALA A 79 9.19 -6.72 5.20
N ARG A 80 8.32 -6.73 6.23
CA ARG A 80 7.32 -7.77 6.41
C ARG A 80 6.30 -7.83 5.28
N TYR A 81 5.94 -6.69 4.71
CA TYR A 81 4.92 -6.57 3.66
C TYR A 81 5.48 -6.55 2.24
N ALA A 82 6.81 -6.61 2.07
CA ALA A 82 7.47 -6.49 0.77
C ALA A 82 6.97 -7.48 -0.28
N TYR A 83 6.58 -8.69 0.12
CA TYR A 83 6.04 -9.71 -0.78
C TYR A 83 4.67 -9.35 -1.39
N ASN A 84 3.94 -8.40 -0.80
CA ASN A 84 2.68 -7.91 -1.36
C ASN A 84 2.88 -6.73 -2.33
N LEU A 85 4.05 -6.09 -2.34
CA LEU A 85 4.29 -4.89 -3.15
C LEU A 85 4.12 -5.16 -4.65
N GLU A 86 4.51 -6.34 -5.14
CA GLU A 86 4.32 -6.70 -6.54
C GLU A 86 2.84 -6.81 -6.92
N ASN A 87 2.02 -7.49 -6.11
CA ASN A 87 0.58 -7.57 -6.36
C ASN A 87 -0.06 -6.19 -6.27
N PHE A 88 0.39 -5.37 -5.32
CA PHE A 88 -0.10 -4.02 -5.13
C PHE A 88 0.23 -3.12 -6.32
N SER A 89 1.50 -3.10 -6.76
CA SER A 89 1.92 -2.29 -7.90
C SER A 89 1.19 -2.73 -9.17
N GLN A 90 1.01 -4.04 -9.38
CA GLN A 90 0.24 -4.55 -10.52
C GLN A 90 -1.21 -4.07 -10.52
N VAL A 91 -1.89 -4.05 -9.36
CA VAL A 91 -3.28 -3.55 -9.31
C VAL A 91 -3.31 -2.04 -9.48
N LEU A 92 -2.43 -1.32 -8.78
CA LEU A 92 -2.37 0.13 -8.82
C LEU A 92 -2.08 0.64 -10.25
N GLU A 93 -1.07 0.08 -10.92
CA GLU A 93 -0.62 0.54 -12.25
C GLU A 93 -1.53 0.06 -13.39
N ASN A 94 -2.11 -1.14 -13.30
CA ASN A 94 -2.91 -1.70 -14.40
C ASN A 94 -4.41 -1.41 -14.29
N CYS A 95 -4.93 -1.08 -13.10
CA CYS A 95 -6.37 -0.87 -12.90
C CYS A 95 -6.78 0.59 -12.70
N PHE A 96 -5.82 1.53 -12.57
CA PHE A 96 -6.10 2.95 -12.36
C PHE A 96 -5.36 3.79 -13.39
N GLU A 97 -6.10 4.57 -14.18
CA GLU A 97 -5.54 5.45 -15.22
C GLU A 97 -4.60 6.51 -14.62
N ASN A 98 -4.95 7.04 -13.45
CA ASN A 98 -4.18 8.06 -12.73
C ASN A 98 -3.73 7.56 -11.35
N SER A 99 -3.08 6.40 -11.31
CA SER A 99 -2.52 5.81 -10.08
C SER A 99 -1.67 6.76 -9.23
N GLN A 100 -1.07 7.77 -9.86
CA GLN A 100 -0.30 8.82 -9.18
C GLN A 100 -1.17 9.66 -8.23
N ASN A 101 -2.45 9.87 -8.52
CA ASN A 101 -3.35 10.64 -7.66
C ASN A 101 -3.47 10.01 -6.28
N ILE A 102 -3.55 8.68 -6.21
CA ILE A 102 -3.59 7.94 -4.95
C ILE A 102 -2.32 8.21 -4.13
N LEU A 103 -1.16 8.23 -4.78
CA LEU A 103 0.11 8.51 -4.10
C LEU A 103 0.22 9.96 -3.63
N VAL A 104 -0.26 10.91 -4.45
CA VAL A 104 -0.32 12.33 -4.09
C VAL A 104 -1.24 12.55 -2.89
N LYS A 105 -2.38 11.86 -2.80
CA LYS A 105 -3.26 11.91 -1.61
C LYS A 105 -2.54 11.48 -0.34
N VAL A 106 -1.80 10.37 -0.40
CA VAL A 106 -1.00 9.90 0.75
C VAL A 106 0.10 10.93 1.10
N ALA A 107 0.72 11.54 0.10
CA ALA A 107 1.72 12.60 0.32
C ALA A 107 1.10 13.85 0.97
N ASN A 108 -0.09 14.27 0.54
CA ASN A 108 -0.79 15.41 1.13
C ASN A 108 -1.19 15.14 2.58
N ILE A 109 -1.60 13.92 2.94
CA ILE A 109 -1.80 13.57 4.35
C ILE A 109 -0.49 13.76 5.14
N PHE A 110 0.64 13.33 4.58
CA PHE A 110 1.92 13.52 5.25
C PHE A 110 2.23 15.01 5.42
N ASP A 111 2.13 15.80 4.36
CA ASP A 111 2.46 17.23 4.37
C ASP A 111 1.58 18.03 5.32
N GLU A 112 0.28 17.78 5.31
CA GLU A 112 -0.68 18.51 6.13
C GLU A 112 -0.67 18.10 7.61
N LYS A 113 -0.40 16.83 7.91
CA LYS A 113 -0.64 16.27 9.26
C LYS A 113 0.61 15.82 10.00
N ALA A 114 1.66 15.43 9.29
CA ALA A 114 2.81 14.73 9.86
C ALA A 114 4.15 15.45 9.65
N ALA A 115 4.31 16.15 8.53
CA ALA A 115 5.53 16.84 8.18
C ALA A 115 5.88 17.93 9.20
N LYS A 116 7.18 18.16 9.34
CA LYS A 116 7.74 19.27 10.11
C LYS A 116 8.54 20.13 9.16
N PHE A 117 8.33 21.44 9.28
CA PHE A 117 8.98 22.44 8.48
C PHE A 117 9.77 23.39 9.38
N ASP A 118 10.90 23.88 8.88
CA ASP A 118 11.63 24.96 9.51
C ASP A 118 11.01 26.32 9.16
N ASP A 119 11.65 27.39 9.64
CA ASP A 119 11.20 28.77 9.38
C ASP A 119 11.28 29.17 7.89
N ASN A 120 11.97 28.37 7.06
CA ASN A 120 12.07 28.57 5.60
C ASN A 120 11.05 27.72 4.81
N ALA A 121 10.12 27.04 5.50
CA ALA A 121 9.18 26.10 4.91
C ALA A 121 9.85 24.87 4.25
N GLU A 122 11.06 24.52 4.65
CA GLU A 122 11.76 23.32 4.19
C GLU A 122 11.51 22.16 5.15
N TYR A 123 11.41 20.94 4.64
CA TYR A 123 11.23 19.77 5.50
C TYR A 123 12.41 19.59 6.46
N VAL A 124 12.09 19.21 7.69
CA VAL A 124 13.07 18.92 8.74
C VAL A 124 13.06 17.44 9.08
N ILE A 125 14.26 16.89 9.32
CA ILE A 125 14.42 15.52 9.84
C ILE A 125 13.91 15.47 11.27
N ASP A 126 12.79 14.78 11.47
CA ASP A 126 12.22 14.51 12.79
C ASP A 126 12.08 13.00 13.04
N ASN A 127 11.26 12.60 14.00
CA ASN A 127 10.90 11.21 14.29
C ASN A 127 9.94 10.66 13.22
N GLY A 128 10.50 10.09 12.17
CA GLY A 128 9.74 9.52 11.06
C GLY A 128 8.81 8.38 11.46
N ASP A 129 9.08 7.65 12.56
CA ASP A 129 8.12 6.64 13.07
C ASP A 129 6.81 7.30 13.52
N ILE A 130 6.88 8.41 14.26
CA ILE A 130 5.69 9.16 14.67
C ILE A 130 4.97 9.76 13.46
N GLN A 131 5.73 10.31 12.51
CA GLN A 131 5.14 10.91 11.30
C GLN A 131 4.39 9.88 10.47
N LEU A 132 4.99 8.71 10.25
CA LEU A 132 4.34 7.62 9.52
C LEU A 132 3.16 7.02 10.31
N ASP A 133 3.21 6.99 11.65
CA ASP A 133 2.05 6.57 12.46
C ASP A 133 0.86 7.53 12.30
N ILE A 134 1.11 8.84 12.16
CA ILE A 134 0.07 9.83 11.86
C ILE A 134 -0.55 9.55 10.49
N VAL A 135 0.27 9.31 9.47
CA VAL A 135 -0.23 8.96 8.12
C VAL A 135 -1.07 7.69 8.16
N LYS A 136 -0.57 6.63 8.83
CA LYS A 136 -1.31 5.37 9.02
C LYS A 136 -2.70 5.63 9.61
N LYS A 137 -2.77 6.37 10.72
CA LYS A 137 -4.03 6.66 11.41
C LYS A 137 -5.02 7.40 10.52
N ASN A 138 -4.55 8.39 9.75
CA ASN A 138 -5.41 9.15 8.84
C ASN A 138 -5.91 8.30 7.67
N LEU A 139 -5.08 7.41 7.11
CA LEU A 139 -5.51 6.48 6.05
C LEU A 139 -6.55 5.47 6.56
N ILE A 140 -6.32 4.89 7.74
CA ILE A 140 -7.32 4.00 8.36
C ILE A 140 -8.61 4.76 8.61
N PHE A 141 -8.54 5.96 9.19
CA PHE A 141 -9.72 6.79 9.41
C PHE A 141 -10.47 7.09 8.11
N CYS A 142 -9.76 7.42 7.03
CA CYS A 142 -10.36 7.65 5.72
C CYS A 142 -11.11 6.42 5.20
N ILE A 143 -10.53 5.22 5.35
CA ILE A 143 -11.16 3.98 4.91
C ILE A 143 -12.41 3.66 5.74
N LEU A 144 -12.29 3.69 7.06
CA LEU A 144 -13.37 3.29 7.97
C LEU A 144 -14.59 4.23 7.94
N ASN A 145 -14.39 5.49 7.52
CA ASN A 145 -15.49 6.47 7.41
C ASN A 145 -16.04 6.59 5.97
N ASP A 146 -15.52 5.83 5.01
CA ASP A 146 -16.03 5.86 3.65
C ASP A 146 -17.35 5.07 3.54
N PRO A 147 -18.41 5.59 2.89
CA PRO A 147 -19.68 4.89 2.73
C PRO A 147 -19.60 3.53 2.00
N ARG A 148 -18.52 3.27 1.26
CA ARG A 148 -18.28 2.00 0.54
C ARG A 148 -17.59 0.96 1.42
N TYR A 149 -17.07 1.35 2.59
CA TYR A 149 -16.47 0.42 3.54
C TYR A 149 -17.55 -0.46 4.18
N ASN A 150 -17.24 -1.76 4.29
CA ASN A 150 -18.10 -2.75 4.91
C ASN A 150 -17.30 -3.51 5.97
N GLU A 151 -17.65 -3.29 7.24
CA GLU A 151 -17.02 -3.95 8.39
C GLU A 151 -17.15 -5.48 8.41
N ASN A 152 -18.12 -6.03 7.66
CA ASN A 152 -18.30 -7.49 7.55
C ASN A 152 -17.38 -8.10 6.47
N GLU A 153 -16.79 -7.28 5.61
CA GLU A 153 -15.94 -7.73 4.50
C GLU A 153 -14.44 -7.74 4.86
N TYR A 154 -14.02 -6.86 5.78
CA TYR A 154 -12.62 -6.67 6.11
C TYR A 154 -12.40 -6.72 7.62
N ASP A 155 -11.41 -7.50 8.07
CA ASP A 155 -10.91 -7.42 9.44
C ASP A 155 -9.86 -6.30 9.59
N ASP A 156 -9.59 -5.92 10.84
CA ASP A 156 -8.61 -4.87 11.16
C ASP A 156 -7.22 -5.18 10.58
N ILE A 157 -6.83 -6.46 10.58
CA ILE A 157 -5.53 -6.92 10.06
C ILE A 157 -5.41 -6.67 8.56
N THR A 158 -6.49 -6.89 7.81
CA THR A 158 -6.58 -6.65 6.36
C THR A 158 -6.42 -5.17 6.06
N ILE A 159 -7.12 -4.30 6.79
CA ILE A 159 -7.03 -2.85 6.63
C ILE A 159 -5.63 -2.36 6.99
N GLU A 160 -5.08 -2.79 8.12
CA GLU A 160 -3.72 -2.41 8.52
C GLU A 160 -2.68 -2.86 7.49
N SER A 161 -2.79 -4.10 7.01
CA SER A 161 -1.89 -4.64 5.99
C SER A 161 -1.94 -3.82 4.71
N PHE A 162 -3.14 -3.47 4.25
CA PHE A 162 -3.34 -2.62 3.07
C PHE A 162 -2.68 -1.25 3.25
N VAL A 163 -2.94 -0.60 4.38
CA VAL A 163 -2.37 0.72 4.68
C VAL A 163 -0.85 0.66 4.73
N TYR A 164 -0.26 -0.38 5.33
CA TYR A 164 1.19 -0.54 5.33
C TYR A 164 1.79 -0.73 3.94
N ILE A 165 1.14 -1.51 3.08
CA ILE A 165 1.59 -1.73 1.70
C ILE A 165 1.49 -0.44 0.89
N LEU A 166 0.37 0.28 0.99
CA LEU A 166 0.18 1.58 0.35
C LEU A 166 1.26 2.57 0.79
N MET A 167 1.48 2.70 2.09
CA MET A 167 2.52 3.58 2.64
C MET A 167 3.93 3.16 2.18
N ALA A 168 4.25 1.87 2.19
CA ALA A 168 5.54 1.37 1.71
C ALA A 168 5.75 1.75 0.24
N TYR A 169 4.75 1.54 -0.60
CA TYR A 169 4.84 1.91 -2.01
C TYR A 169 5.02 3.42 -2.19
N THR A 170 4.27 4.24 -1.46
CA THR A 170 4.37 5.70 -1.54
C THR A 170 5.72 6.22 -1.02
N VAL A 171 6.25 5.67 0.07
CA VAL A 171 7.58 6.08 0.57
C VAL A 171 8.68 5.70 -0.44
N GLU A 172 8.50 4.61 -1.18
CA GLU A 172 9.44 4.18 -2.23
C GLU A 172 9.39 5.13 -3.42
N LYS A 173 8.20 5.51 -3.88
CA LYS A 173 8.03 6.26 -5.13
C LYS A 173 7.98 7.79 -4.96
N CYS A 174 7.61 8.31 -3.80
CA CYS A 174 7.29 9.74 -3.59
C CYS A 174 8.24 10.43 -2.61
N LYS A 175 8.10 11.76 -2.50
CA LYS A 175 8.82 12.61 -1.54
C LYS A 175 8.23 12.63 -0.12
N ILE A 176 7.55 11.58 0.30
CA ILE A 176 7.19 11.41 1.72
C ILE A 176 8.47 11.10 2.50
N LEU A 177 8.74 11.82 3.58
CA LEU A 177 10.05 11.85 4.26
C LEU A 177 11.16 12.45 3.39
N LEU A 178 12.14 13.10 4.04
CA LEU A 178 13.27 13.73 3.34
C LEU A 178 14.06 12.71 2.54
N ASN A 179 14.37 13.05 1.29
CA ASN A 179 15.24 12.24 0.44
C ASN A 179 16.72 12.53 0.79
N PRO A 180 17.49 11.55 1.30
CA PRO A 180 18.90 11.74 1.62
C PRO A 180 19.77 12.14 0.41
N ASN A 181 19.29 11.93 -0.82
CA ASN A 181 19.98 12.36 -2.03
C ASN A 181 19.81 13.86 -2.32
N ASP A 182 18.80 14.52 -1.74
CA ASP A 182 18.54 15.96 -1.92
C ASP A 182 19.35 16.82 -0.93
N VAL A 183 19.81 16.25 0.19
CA VAL A 183 20.63 16.96 1.17
C VAL A 183 22.06 17.04 0.66
N ARG A 184 22.46 18.24 0.19
CA ARG A 184 23.87 18.51 -0.15
C ARG A 184 24.70 18.42 1.14
N LYS A 185 25.79 17.63 1.07
CA LYS A 185 26.82 17.58 2.11
C LYS A 185 27.51 18.93 2.26
#